data_AF-A0A7W9ST52-F1
#
_entry.id   AF-A0A7W9ST52-F1
#
_cell.length_a   1.000
_cell.length_b   1.000
_cell.length_c   1.000
_cell.angle_alpha   90.00
_cell.angle_beta   90.00
_cell.angle_gamma   90.00
#
_symmetry.space_group_name_H-M   'P 1'
#
loop_
_entity.id
_entity.type
_entity.pdbx_description
1 polymer ?
#
loop_
_entity_poly.entity_id
_entity_poly.type
_entity_poly.pdbx_seq_one_letter_code
_entity_poly.pdbx_strand_id
1 'polypeptide(L)'
;MPYTIEGISIEGITEPILGEGTTFVPLANVSQALGGYADYDHETKVAHIKLGDYDFHVQADNPIIEINGSPIELQAAPFIDVDSMFVPVRLFETLGFSMSVDGDHISLATP
;
A
#
# COMPACT_ATOMS: atom_id res chain seq x y z
N MET A 1 -4.83 -13.74 9.15
CA MET A 1 -4.23 -14.86 8.38
C MET A 1 -2.76 -14.52 8.10
N PRO A 2 -1.84 -15.47 7.85
CA PRO A 2 -0.40 -15.20 7.69
C PRO A 2 -0.02 -14.85 6.23
N TYR A 3 0.86 -13.87 6.04
CA TYR A 3 1.30 -13.37 4.72
C TYR A 3 2.77 -13.65 4.49
N THR A 4 3.20 -14.08 3.30
CA THR A 4 4.60 -14.51 3.11
C THR A 4 5.41 -13.50 2.32
N ILE A 5 6.44 -12.92 2.94
CA ILE A 5 7.44 -12.06 2.29
C ILE A 5 8.79 -12.75 2.37
N GLU A 6 9.38 -13.09 1.23
CA GLU A 6 10.64 -13.86 1.16
C GLU A 6 10.64 -15.19 1.95
N GLY A 7 9.47 -15.81 2.16
CA GLY A 7 9.32 -17.01 3.01
C GLY A 7 8.99 -16.73 4.48
N ILE A 8 8.85 -15.46 4.88
CA ILE A 8 8.49 -15.04 6.23
C ILE A 8 6.98 -14.79 6.31
N SER A 9 6.28 -15.65 7.05
CA SER A 9 4.86 -15.46 7.41
C SER A 9 4.70 -14.32 8.43
N ILE A 10 4.07 -13.23 8.03
CA ILE A 10 3.71 -12.08 8.84
C ILE A 10 2.26 -12.26 9.28
N GLU A 11 2.05 -12.50 10.57
CA GLU A 11 0.72 -12.57 11.17
C GLU A 11 0.24 -11.15 11.52
N GLY A 12 -1.06 -10.88 11.31
CA GLY A 12 -1.71 -9.68 11.86
C GLY A 12 -1.83 -8.47 10.93
N ILE A 13 -1.83 -8.66 9.61
CA ILE A 13 -2.11 -7.56 8.68
C ILE A 13 -3.54 -7.67 8.12
N THR A 14 -4.18 -6.51 7.93
CA THR A 14 -5.55 -6.37 7.45
C THR A 14 -5.73 -7.00 6.07
N GLU A 15 -6.85 -7.72 5.86
CA GLU A 15 -7.10 -8.48 4.63
C GLU A 15 -7.18 -7.58 3.38
N PRO A 16 -6.65 -8.02 2.23
CA PRO A 16 -6.78 -7.29 0.98
C PRO A 16 -8.25 -7.26 0.55
N ILE A 17 -8.69 -6.13 0.00
CA ILE A 17 -10.07 -5.96 -0.45
C ILE A 17 -10.08 -5.95 -1.98
N LEU A 18 -10.88 -6.82 -2.60
CA LEU A 18 -11.15 -6.73 -4.02
C LEU A 18 -12.30 -5.75 -4.25
N GLY A 19 -12.05 -4.65 -4.96
CA GLY A 19 -13.04 -3.61 -5.21
C GLY A 19 -12.72 -2.81 -6.46
N GLU A 20 -13.74 -2.29 -7.14
CA GLU A 20 -13.57 -1.39 -8.31
C GLU A 20 -12.63 -1.93 -9.42
N GLY A 21 -12.54 -3.27 -9.57
CA GLY A 21 -11.66 -3.90 -10.56
C GLY A 21 -10.16 -3.89 -10.21
N THR A 22 -9.80 -3.53 -8.97
CA THR A 22 -8.43 -3.60 -8.45
C THR A 22 -8.40 -4.31 -7.10
N THR A 23 -7.23 -4.81 -6.70
CA THR A 23 -6.98 -5.25 -5.34
C THR A 23 -6.48 -4.07 -4.52
N PHE A 24 -7.08 -3.87 -3.36
CA PHE A 24 -6.66 -2.91 -2.35
C PHE A 24 -5.92 -3.60 -1.24
N VAL A 25 -4.84 -2.98 -0.81
CA VAL A 25 -3.98 -3.50 0.26
C VAL A 25 -3.81 -2.44 1.34
N PRO A 26 -3.68 -2.84 2.62
CA PRO A 26 -3.40 -1.91 3.69
C PRO A 26 -2.02 -1.27 3.52
N LEU A 27 -2.01 0.04 3.33
CA LEU A 27 -0.82 0.83 3.02
C LEU A 27 0.27 0.64 4.08
N ALA A 28 -0.07 0.81 5.36
CA ALA A 28 0.90 0.73 6.45
C ALA A 28 1.54 -0.66 6.57
N ASN A 29 0.73 -1.72 6.48
CA ASN A 29 1.23 -3.08 6.60
C ASN A 29 2.16 -3.44 5.45
N VAL A 30 1.79 -3.11 4.20
CA VAL A 30 2.63 -3.38 3.02
C VAL A 30 3.91 -2.56 3.06
N SER A 31 3.86 -1.28 3.48
CA SER A 31 5.05 -0.47 3.66
C SER A 31 6.01 -1.06 4.69
N GLN A 32 5.50 -1.47 5.87
CA GLN A 32 6.32 -2.11 6.92
C GLN A 32 6.94 -3.42 6.45
N ALA A 33 6.14 -4.24 5.75
CA ALA A 33 6.53 -5.48 5.12
C ALA A 33 7.72 -5.34 4.16
N LEU A 34 7.74 -4.24 3.40
CA LEU A 34 8.81 -3.90 2.47
C LEU A 34 9.98 -3.14 3.14
N GLY A 35 10.03 -3.07 4.47
CA GLY A 35 11.09 -2.41 5.23
C GLY A 35 10.96 -0.88 5.33
N GLY A 36 9.81 -0.33 4.95
CA GLY A 36 9.47 1.07 5.07
C GLY A 36 8.68 1.41 6.34
N TYR A 37 8.19 2.65 6.41
CA TYR A 37 7.24 3.09 7.43
C TYR A 37 6.12 3.93 6.80
N ALA A 38 4.98 3.96 7.50
CA ALA A 38 3.85 4.80 7.20
C ALA A 38 3.45 5.58 8.46
N ASP A 39 3.31 6.89 8.34
CA ASP A 39 2.80 7.76 9.41
C ASP A 39 1.52 8.42 8.92
N TYR A 40 0.43 8.29 9.68
CA TYR A 40 -0.89 8.76 9.25
C TYR A 40 -1.36 9.93 10.10
N ASP A 41 -1.67 11.04 9.43
CA ASP A 41 -2.26 12.23 10.03
C ASP A 41 -3.80 12.14 9.94
N HIS A 42 -4.42 11.97 11.11
CA HIS A 42 -5.88 11.89 11.24
C HIS A 42 -6.62 13.22 10.98
N GLU A 43 -5.95 14.37 11.15
CA GLU A 43 -6.55 15.68 10.92
C GLU A 43 -6.65 15.98 9.42
N THR A 44 -5.56 15.73 8.69
CA THR A 44 -5.48 16.01 7.25
C THR A 44 -5.90 14.83 6.38
N LYS A 45 -6.04 13.63 6.96
CA LYS A 45 -6.28 12.34 6.27
C LYS A 45 -5.20 11.99 5.25
N VAL A 46 -3.96 12.30 5.59
CA VAL A 46 -2.78 12.07 4.75
C VAL A 46 -1.88 11.04 5.42
N ALA A 47 -1.47 10.03 4.67
CA ALA A 47 -0.43 9.09 5.05
C ALA A 47 0.90 9.50 4.41
N HIS A 48 1.93 9.68 5.24
CA HIS A 48 3.31 9.88 4.85
C HIS A 48 4.01 8.54 4.76
N ILE A 49 4.56 8.22 3.59
CA ILE A 49 5.16 6.92 3.31
C ILE A 49 6.62 7.09 2.99
N LYS A 50 7.46 6.37 3.74
CA LYS A 50 8.87 6.19 3.43
C LYS A 50 9.11 4.74 3.09
N LEU A 51 9.57 4.48 1.87
CA LEU A 51 9.84 3.13 1.40
C LEU A 51 11.11 3.09 0.57
N GLY A 52 12.21 2.61 1.16
CA GLY A 52 13.53 2.71 0.56
C GLY A 52 13.89 4.18 0.26
N ASP A 53 14.17 4.47 -1.02
CA ASP A 53 14.47 5.83 -1.49
C ASP A 53 13.21 6.68 -1.78
N TYR A 54 12.02 6.06 -1.77
CA TYR A 54 10.76 6.77 -2.03
C TYR A 54 10.23 7.47 -0.78
N ASP A 55 9.77 8.70 -0.97
CA ASP A 55 9.14 9.55 0.02
C ASP A 55 7.93 10.22 -0.64
N PHE A 56 6.73 9.89 -0.18
CA PHE A 56 5.50 10.37 -0.81
C PHE A 56 4.33 10.42 0.16
N HIS A 57 3.29 11.15 -0.24
CA HIS A 57 2.06 11.30 0.51
C HIS A 57 0.90 10.64 -0.22
N VAL A 58 0.02 10.00 0.54
CA VAL A 58 -1.22 9.41 0.05
C VAL A 58 -2.37 10.03 0.82
N GLN A 59 -3.35 10.57 0.12
CA GLN A 59 -4.54 11.17 0.73
C GLN A 59 -5.75 10.28 0.45
N ALA A 60 -6.59 10.08 1.46
CA ALA A 60 -7.88 9.40 1.27
C ALA A 60 -8.76 10.18 0.26
N ASP A 61 -9.55 9.45 -0.52
CA ASP A 61 -10.46 9.95 -1.55
C ASP A 61 -9.77 10.74 -2.69
N ASN A 62 -8.44 10.69 -2.77
CA ASN A 62 -7.66 11.37 -3.81
C ASN A 62 -6.87 10.35 -4.66
N PRO A 63 -7.26 10.10 -5.92
CA PRO A 63 -6.55 9.16 -6.79
C PRO A 63 -5.22 9.72 -7.30
N ILE A 64 -4.93 11.01 -7.09
CA ILE A 64 -3.68 11.64 -7.52
C ILE A 64 -2.71 11.67 -6.34
N ILE A 65 -1.54 11.11 -6.53
CA ILE A 65 -0.45 11.13 -5.55
C ILE A 65 0.82 11.67 -6.21
N GLU A 66 1.69 12.29 -5.42
CA GLU A 66 2.95 12.84 -5.90
C GLU A 66 4.11 12.01 -5.37
N ILE A 67 4.88 11.41 -6.27
CA ILE A 67 6.05 10.60 -5.92
C ILE A 67 7.27 11.28 -6.54
N ASN A 68 8.23 11.72 -5.71
CA ASN A 68 9.44 12.42 -6.14
C ASN A 68 9.16 13.61 -7.09
N GLY A 69 8.12 14.40 -6.82
CA GLY A 69 7.74 15.56 -7.64
C GLY A 69 6.97 15.24 -8.92
N SER A 70 6.66 13.96 -9.17
CA SER A 70 5.88 13.53 -10.33
C SER A 70 4.49 13.05 -9.89
N PRO A 71 3.40 13.67 -10.38
CA PRO A 71 2.05 13.19 -10.09
C PRO A 71 1.79 11.88 -10.84
N ILE A 72 1.23 10.90 -10.14
CA ILE A 72 0.69 9.68 -10.72
C ILE A 72 -0.78 9.53 -10.35
N GLU A 73 -1.56 9.01 -11.29
CA GLU A 73 -2.98 8.74 -11.11
C GLU A 73 -3.19 7.26 -10.84
N LEU A 74 -3.86 6.96 -9.73
CA LEU A 74 -4.24 5.62 -9.31
C LEU A 74 -5.50 5.16 -10.05
N GLN A 75 -5.62 3.85 -10.27
CA GLN A 75 -6.81 3.27 -10.90
C GLN A 75 -8.09 3.44 -10.07
N ALA A 76 -7.95 3.58 -8.75
CA ALA A 76 -9.02 3.86 -7.82
C ALA A 76 -8.48 4.71 -6.67
N ALA A 77 -9.33 5.53 -6.07
CA ALA A 77 -8.92 6.39 -4.97
C ALA A 77 -8.56 5.55 -3.72
N PRO A 78 -7.54 5.93 -2.95
CA PRO A 78 -7.31 5.39 -1.62
C PRO A 78 -8.52 5.65 -0.73
N PHE A 79 -8.83 4.73 0.18
CA PHE A 79 -9.90 4.92 1.16
C PHE A 79 -9.45 4.46 2.54
N ILE A 80 -10.20 4.84 3.57
CA ILE A 80 -9.97 4.35 4.93
C ILE A 80 -11.09 3.39 5.27
N ASP A 81 -10.72 2.19 5.71
CA ASP A 81 -11.67 1.23 6.26
C ASP A 81 -11.21 0.77 7.65
N VAL A 82 -12.16 0.81 8.58
CA VAL A 82 -11.98 0.66 10.04
C VAL A 82 -10.92 1.63 10.60
N ASP A 83 -9.65 1.26 10.55
CA ASP A 83 -8.49 2.02 11.06
C ASP A 83 -7.27 1.91 10.12
N SER A 84 -7.50 1.49 8.87
CA SER A 84 -6.43 1.27 7.89
C SER A 84 -6.71 2.04 6.60
N MET A 85 -5.69 2.73 6.09
CA MET A 85 -5.73 3.27 4.74
C MET A 85 -5.44 2.16 3.73
N PHE A 86 -6.33 2.01 2.76
CA PHE A 86 -6.24 1.07 1.67
C PHE A 86 -5.86 1.80 0.38
N VAL A 87 -4.93 1.20 -0.35
CA VAL A 87 -4.44 1.71 -1.64
C VAL A 87 -4.50 0.62 -2.70
N PRO A 88 -4.67 0.97 -3.99
CA PRO A 88 -4.54 -0.01 -5.06
C PRO A 88 -3.15 -0.63 -5.06
N VAL A 89 -3.09 -1.96 -5.18
CA VAL A 89 -1.84 -2.76 -5.22
C VAL A 89 -0.82 -2.22 -6.24
N ARG A 90 -1.33 -1.69 -7.36
CA ARG A 90 -0.56 -1.11 -8.47
C ARG A 90 0.33 0.06 -8.05
N LEU A 91 -0.01 0.75 -6.95
CA LEU A 91 0.86 1.79 -6.39
C LEU A 91 2.29 1.27 -6.18
N PHE A 92 2.44 0.11 -5.55
CA PHE A 92 3.77 -0.44 -5.28
C PHE A 92 4.44 -0.98 -6.55
N GLU A 93 3.67 -1.46 -7.53
CA GLU A 93 4.20 -1.81 -8.85
C GLU A 93 4.80 -0.60 -9.58
N THR A 94 4.18 0.58 -9.45
CA THR A 94 4.74 1.82 -10.03
C THR A 94 6.06 2.24 -9.39
N LEU A 95 6.30 1.83 -8.14
CA LEU A 95 7.55 2.03 -7.41
C LEU A 95 8.61 0.96 -7.74
N GLY A 96 8.27 -0.03 -8.58
CA GLY A 96 9.16 -1.11 -8.99
C GLY A 96 9.12 -2.35 -8.10
N PHE A 97 8.25 -2.40 -7.08
CA PHE A 97 8.04 -3.60 -6.29
C PHE A 97 7.18 -4.59 -7.05
N SER A 98 7.47 -5.89 -6.91
CA SER A 98 6.61 -6.92 -7.47
C SER A 98 5.70 -7.48 -6.37
N MET A 99 4.39 -7.40 -6.62
CA MET A 99 3.38 -8.05 -5.79
C MET A 99 2.69 -9.16 -6.57
N SER A 100 2.52 -10.31 -5.94
CA SER A 100 1.65 -11.36 -6.44
C SER A 100 0.64 -11.70 -5.36
N VAL A 101 -0.64 -11.59 -5.71
CA VAL A 101 -1.75 -11.98 -4.84
C VAL A 101 -2.25 -13.33 -5.34
N ASP A 102 -1.96 -14.40 -4.60
CA ASP A 102 -2.44 -15.75 -4.89
C ASP A 102 -3.54 -16.13 -3.88
N GLY A 103 -4.79 -15.88 -4.27
CA GLY A 103 -5.96 -16.12 -3.42
C GLY A 103 -5.92 -15.29 -2.13
N ASP A 104 -5.59 -15.94 -1.03
CA ASP A 104 -5.49 -15.36 0.33
C ASP A 104 -4.05 -14.97 0.73
N HIS A 105 -3.07 -15.19 -0.16
CA HIS A 105 -1.67 -14.87 0.11
C HIS A 105 -1.19 -13.71 -0.77
N ILE A 106 -0.65 -12.66 -0.13
CA ILE A 106 0.17 -11.67 -0.83
C ILE A 106 1.63 -12.09 -0.69
N SER A 107 2.30 -12.24 -1.83
CA SER A 107 3.75 -12.33 -1.96
C SER A 107 4.30 -10.98 -2.40
N LEU A 108 5.32 -10.51 -1.67
CA LEU A 108 6.01 -9.25 -1.93
C LEU A 108 7.47 -9.55 -2.27
N ALA A 109 7.98 -8.94 -3.33
CA ALA A 109 9.39 -9.00 -3.69
C ALA A 109 9.91 -7.60 -4.01
N THR A 110 11.07 -7.29 -3.43
CA THR A 110 11.81 -6.05 -3.67
C THR A 110 12.56 -6.12 -5.00
N PRO A 111 12.73 -4.99 -5.72
CA PRO A 111 13.51 -4.93 -6.95
C PRO A 111 15.00 -5.26 -6.75
#